data_AF-A0A3R5ZP00-F1
#
_entry.id   AF-A0A3R5ZP00-F1
#
_cell.length_a   1.000
_cell.length_b   1.000
_cell.length_c   1.000
_cell.angle_alpha   90.00
_cell.angle_beta   90.00
_cell.angle_gamma   90.00
#
_symmetry.space_group_name_H-M   'P 1'
#
loop_
_entity.id
_entity.type
_entity.pdbx_description
1 polymer ?
#
loop_
_entity_poly.entity_id
_entity_poly.type
_entity_poly.pdbx_seq_one_letter_code
_entity_poly.pdbx_strand_id
1 'polypeptide(L)'
;MNYGGTVRQDFVPTPKMRRWAWANFHALQQSGKTSEAEKYRRMALAKRIRRTFTVPARPFVGDHPRVQEIARDIVSEHAARAIEEETRQFPKYRNK
;
A
#
# COMPACT_ATOMS: atom_id res chain seq x y z
N MET A 1 8.67 -8.57 -0.61
CA MET A 1 9.29 -7.99 0.62
C MET A 1 8.66 -6.62 0.88
N ASN A 2 7.88 -6.45 1.96
CA ASN A 2 7.17 -5.21 2.29
C ASN A 2 7.83 -4.46 3.47
N TYR A 3 9.17 -4.39 3.50
CA TYR A 3 9.90 -3.83 4.64
C TYR A 3 9.82 -2.31 4.77
N GLY A 4 9.19 -1.62 3.81
CA GLY A 4 9.25 -0.16 3.73
C GLY A 4 10.68 0.31 3.50
N GLY A 5 11.00 1.53 3.95
CA GLY A 5 12.37 2.04 3.94
C GLY A 5 12.47 3.56 3.86
N THR A 6 13.63 4.09 4.24
CA THR A 6 13.92 5.52 4.14
C THR A 6 14.53 5.83 2.78
N VAL A 7 13.85 6.68 2.00
CA VAL A 7 14.35 7.14 0.71
C VAL A 7 15.01 8.50 0.89
N ARG A 8 16.29 8.59 0.53
CA ARG A 8 17.06 9.83 0.48
C ARG A 8 17.22 10.25 -0.97
N GLN A 9 16.69 11.41 -1.31
CA GLN A 9 16.87 12.04 -2.62
C GLN A 9 17.80 13.23 -2.49
N ASP A 10 18.87 13.23 -3.28
CA ASP A 10 19.78 14.35 -3.42
C ASP A 10 20.07 14.59 -4.91
N PHE A 11 19.44 15.60 -5.49
CA PHE A 11 19.55 15.86 -6.92
C PHE A 11 19.52 17.36 -7.26
N VAL A 12 20.07 17.70 -8.43
CA VAL A 12 19.99 19.04 -9.01
C VAL A 12 18.78 19.09 -9.95
N PRO A 13 17.82 20.02 -9.76
CA PRO A 13 16.64 20.10 -10.61
C PRO A 13 17.00 20.38 -12.07
N THR A 14 16.55 19.51 -12.98
CA THR A 14 16.77 19.68 -14.42
C THR A 14 16.00 20.90 -14.95
N PRO A 15 16.40 21.46 -16.11
CA PRO A 15 15.66 22.57 -16.72
C PRO A 15 14.17 22.27 -16.94
N LYS A 16 13.82 21.03 -17.30
CA LYS A 16 12.42 20.60 -17.46
C LYS A 16 11.64 20.71 -16.15
N MET A 17 12.24 20.29 -15.03
CA MET A 17 11.62 20.38 -13.70
C MET A 17 11.43 21.84 -13.26
N ARG A 18 12.41 22.70 -13.53
CA ARG A 18 12.30 24.13 -13.22
C ARG A 18 11.18 24.80 -14.01
N ARG A 19 11.08 24.50 -15.32
CA ARG A 19 9.97 24.99 -16.16
C ARG A 19 8.62 24.53 -15.64
N TRP A 20 8.50 23.25 -15.27
CA TRP A 20 7.28 22.72 -14.66
C TRP A 20 6.93 23.44 -13.35
N ALA A 21 7.91 23.68 -12.47
CA ALA A 21 7.69 24.40 -11.22
C ALA A 21 7.23 25.85 -11.48
N TRP A 22 7.83 26.56 -12.43
CA TRP A 22 7.37 27.91 -12.81
C TRP A 22 5.95 27.92 -13.37
N ALA A 23 5.59 26.96 -14.21
CA ALA A 23 4.22 26.85 -14.74
C ALA A 23 3.19 26.71 -13.61
N ASN A 24 3.47 25.86 -12.61
CA ASN A 24 2.59 25.69 -11.44
C ASN A 24 2.55 26.94 -10.56
N PHE A 25 3.68 27.63 -10.37
CA PHE A 25 3.72 28.89 -9.63
C PHE A 25 2.78 29.93 -10.25
N HIS A 26 2.88 30.16 -11.55
CA HIS A 26 2.04 31.16 -12.23
C HIS A 26 0.56 30.76 -12.26
N ALA A 27 0.24 29.48 -12.47
CA ALA A 27 -1.14 29.00 -12.40
C ALA A 27 -1.77 29.23 -11.02
N LEU A 28 -1.03 28.95 -9.95
CA LEU A 28 -1.54 29.17 -8.58
C LEU A 28 -1.61 30.65 -8.21
N GLN A 29 -0.65 31.45 -8.68
CA GLN A 29 -0.67 32.91 -8.51
C GLN A 29 -1.89 33.54 -9.18
N GLN A 30 -2.26 33.09 -10.39
CA GLN A 30 -3.48 33.51 -11.09
C GLN A 30 -4.76 33.09 -10.34
N SER A 31 -4.74 31.95 -9.65
CA SER A 31 -5.86 31.48 -8.83
C SER A 31 -5.97 32.12 -7.44
N GLY A 32 -5.07 33.05 -7.08
CA GLY A 32 -5.05 33.72 -5.77
C GLY A 32 -4.44 32.91 -4.62
N LYS A 33 -3.92 31.71 -4.86
CA LYS A 33 -3.32 30.83 -3.85
C LYS A 33 -1.82 31.09 -3.67
N THR A 34 -1.50 32.28 -3.16
CA THR A 34 -0.11 32.78 -3.05
C THR A 34 0.78 31.94 -2.13
N SER A 35 0.25 31.41 -1.01
CA SER A 35 1.04 30.58 -0.08
C SER A 35 1.46 29.24 -0.70
N GLU A 36 0.56 28.61 -1.47
CA GLU A 36 0.84 27.36 -2.18
C GLU A 36 1.79 27.59 -3.35
N ALA A 37 1.68 28.74 -4.04
CA ALA A 37 2.57 29.11 -5.13
C ALA A 37 4.04 29.20 -4.66
N GLU A 38 4.30 29.77 -3.49
CA GLU A 38 5.66 29.98 -2.97
C GLU A 38 6.48 28.67 -2.82
N LYS A 39 5.80 27.53 -2.65
CA LYS A 39 6.46 26.20 -2.68
C LYS A 39 7.10 25.93 -4.04
N TYR A 40 6.42 26.26 -5.13
CA TYR A 40 6.89 26.03 -6.50
C TYR A 40 7.98 27.02 -6.89
N ARG A 41 7.89 28.26 -6.42
CA ARG A 41 8.97 29.25 -6.57
C ARG A 41 10.28 28.75 -5.96
N ARG A 42 10.22 28.27 -4.70
CA ARG A 42 11.39 27.68 -4.02
C ARG A 42 11.95 26.49 -4.78
N MET A 43 11.10 25.65 -5.37
CA MET A 43 11.52 24.50 -6.16
C MET A 43 12.22 24.92 -7.48
N ALA A 44 11.70 25.94 -8.16
CA ALA A 44 12.26 26.41 -9.42
C ALA A 44 13.65 27.07 -9.24
N LEU A 45 13.85 27.74 -8.11
CA LEU A 45 15.10 28.43 -7.75
C LEU A 45 16.11 27.54 -7.02
N ALA A 46 15.71 26.33 -6.60
CA ALA A 46 16.58 25.44 -5.85
C ALA A 46 17.81 25.03 -6.69
N LYS A 47 19.01 25.29 -6.15
CA LYS A 47 20.27 24.79 -6.72
C LYS A 47 20.37 23.27 -6.60
N ARG A 48 19.88 22.71 -5.49
CA ARG A 48 19.90 21.29 -5.18
C ARG A 48 18.74 20.98 -4.23
N ILE A 49 18.08 19.85 -4.43
CA ILE A 49 16.97 19.40 -3.58
C ILE A 49 17.45 18.18 -2.81
N ARG A 50 17.46 18.31 -1.48
CA ARG A 50 17.73 17.23 -0.52
C ARG A 50 16.45 16.93 0.24
N ARG A 51 15.94 15.71 0.09
CA ARG A 51 14.74 15.27 0.79
C ARG A 51 14.91 13.86 1.30
N THR A 52 14.42 13.65 2.51
CA THR A 52 14.34 12.33 3.12
C THR A 52 12.88 12.09 3.44
N PHE A 53 12.32 10.98 2.97
CA PHE A 53 11.00 10.54 3.37
C PHE A 53 11.03 9.07 3.74
N THR A 54 10.21 8.70 4.71
CA THR A 54 10.13 7.33 5.22
C THR A 54 8.89 6.67 4.63
N VAL A 55 9.10 5.59 3.87
CA VAL A 55 8.02 4.71 3.43
C VAL A 55 7.76 3.71 4.55
N PRO A 56 6.56 3.68 5.15
CA PRO A 56 6.26 2.72 6.20
C PRO A 56 6.24 1.29 5.63
N ALA A 57 6.62 0.32 6.46
CA ALA A 57 6.44 -1.08 6.15
C ALA A 57 4.94 -1.37 5.99
N ARG A 58 4.58 -2.13 4.95
CA ARG A 58 3.19 -2.54 4.73
C ARG A 58 3.02 -4.00 5.19
N PRO A 59 1.87 -4.37 5.77
CA PRO A 59 1.60 -5.77 6.04
C PRO A 59 1.68 -6.57 4.73
N PHE A 60 2.23 -7.77 4.81
CA PHE A 60 2.28 -8.68 3.66
C PHE A 60 0.87 -9.20 3.38
N VAL A 61 0.32 -8.84 2.22
CA VAL A 61 -0.97 -9.34 1.72
C VAL A 61 -0.69 -10.55 0.83
N GLY A 62 -0.29 -11.65 1.45
CA GLY A 62 -0.05 -12.93 0.77
C GLY A 62 -0.26 -14.08 1.75
N ASP A 63 0.21 -15.27 1.40
CA ASP A 63 0.07 -16.46 2.26
C ASP A 63 0.73 -16.23 3.62
N HIS A 64 -0.11 -15.97 4.61
CA HIS A 64 0.31 -15.82 5.99
C HIS A 64 0.04 -17.14 6.71
N PRO A 65 1.03 -17.73 7.42
CA PRO A 65 0.86 -19.04 8.06
C PRO A 65 -0.36 -19.08 8.97
N ARG A 66 -0.60 -18.00 9.73
CA ARG A 66 -1.82 -17.86 10.56
C ARG A 66 -3.14 -17.92 9.78
N VAL A 67 -3.19 -17.40 8.56
CA VAL A 67 -4.39 -17.46 7.72
C VAL A 67 -4.62 -18.89 7.22
N GLN A 68 -3.53 -19.61 6.90
CA GLN A 68 -3.62 -21.03 6.51
C GLN A 68 -4.07 -21.92 7.66
N GLU A 69 -3.58 -21.68 8.88
CA GLU A 69 -4.05 -22.37 10.10
C GLU A 69 -5.56 -22.19 10.28
N ILE A 70 -6.04 -20.94 10.26
CA ILE A 70 -7.47 -20.63 10.44
C ILE A 70 -8.31 -21.26 9.32
N ALA A 71 -7.87 -21.16 8.07
CA ALA A 71 -8.58 -21.76 6.94
C ALA A 71 -8.67 -23.29 7.09
N ARG A 72 -7.59 -23.94 7.56
CA ARG A 72 -7.56 -25.38 7.79
C ARG A 72 -8.54 -25.80 8.88
N ASP A 73 -8.61 -25.07 9.98
CA ASP A 73 -9.53 -25.34 11.09
C ASP A 73 -10.98 -25.26 10.59
N ILE A 74 -11.34 -24.19 9.88
CA ILE A 74 -12.67 -24.00 9.30
C ILE A 74 -13.02 -25.17 8.36
N VAL A 75 -12.13 -25.52 7.43
CA VAL A 75 -12.36 -26.62 6.48
C VAL A 75 -12.57 -27.95 7.22
N SER A 76 -11.79 -28.22 8.28
CA SER A 76 -11.93 -29.44 9.07
C SER A 76 -13.28 -29.53 9.79
N GLU A 77 -13.76 -28.42 10.35
CA GLU A 77 -15.04 -28.35 11.06
C GLU A 77 -16.21 -28.55 10.09
N HIS A 78 -16.13 -27.97 8.89
CA HIS A 78 -17.14 -28.16 7.86
C HIS A 78 -17.15 -29.58 7.30
N ALA A 79 -15.97 -30.18 7.08
CA ALA A 79 -15.85 -31.56 6.61
C ALA A 79 -16.43 -32.55 7.64
N ALA A 80 -16.12 -32.37 8.93
CA ALA A 80 -16.66 -33.21 10.00
C ALA A 80 -18.20 -33.14 10.07
N ARG A 81 -18.77 -31.93 10.01
CA ARG A 81 -20.23 -31.74 9.97
C ARG A 81 -20.88 -32.39 8.75
N ALA A 82 -20.29 -32.24 7.56
CA ALA A 82 -20.82 -32.86 6.35
C ALA A 82 -20.83 -34.40 6.46
N ILE A 83 -19.78 -35.00 7.03
CA ILE A 83 -19.71 -36.44 7.28
C ILE A 83 -20.79 -36.87 8.30
N GLU A 84 -20.99 -36.12 9.38
CA GLU A 84 -22.03 -36.40 10.37
C GLU A 84 -23.44 -36.31 9.76
N GLU A 85 -23.69 -35.33 8.91
CA GLU A 85 -24.97 -35.17 8.21
C GLU A 85 -25.24 -36.33 7.24
N GLU A 86 -24.25 -36.74 6.44
CA GLU A 86 -24.38 -37.88 5.53
C GLU A 86 -24.58 -39.20 6.29
N THR A 87 -23.80 -39.43 7.36
CA THR A 87 -23.94 -40.65 8.19
C THR A 87 -25.30 -40.70 8.90
N ARG A 88 -25.90 -39.55 9.21
CA ARG A 88 -27.27 -39.46 9.75
C ARG A 88 -28.33 -39.74 8.69
N GLN A 89 -28.13 -39.32 7.44
CA GLN A 89 -29.05 -39.60 6.34
C GLN A 89 -28.99 -41.06 5.87
N PHE A 90 -27.83 -41.72 5.99
CA PHE A 90 -27.64 -43.11 5.57
C PHE A 90 -27.26 -44.03 6.75
N PRO A 91 -28.23 -44.53 7.53
CA PRO A 91 -27.97 -45.38 8.69
C PRO A 91 -27.31 -46.73 8.37
N LYS A 92 -27.22 -47.10 7.08
CA LYS A 92 -26.57 -48.33 6.59
C LYS A 92 -25.05 -48.38 6.86
N TYR A 93 -24.42 -47.24 7.17
CA TYR A 93 -22.98 -47.13 7.45
C TYR A 93 -22.63 -47.03 8.94
N ARG A 94 -23.63 -47.16 9.82
CA ARG A 94 -23.46 -46.95 11.27
C ARG A 94 -22.86 -48.15 12.03
N ASN A 95 -22.79 -49.33 11.41
CA ASN A 95 -22.29 -50.56 12.02
C ASN A 95 -21.32 -51.32 11.09
N LYS A 96 -20.02 -51.13 11.33
CA LYS A 96 -18.99 -52.17 11.24
C LYS A 96 -17.82 -51.81 12.15
#